data_AF-A0A9W8MFP5-F1
#
_entry.id   AF-A0A9W8MFP5-F1
#
_cell.length_a   1.000
_cell.length_b   1.000
_cell.length_c   1.000
_cell.angle_alpha   90.00
_cell.angle_beta   90.00
_cell.angle_gamma   90.00
#
_symmetry.space_group_name_H-M   'P 1'
#
loop_
_entity.id
_entity.type
_entity.pdbx_description
1 polymer ?
#
loop_
_entity_poly.entity_id
_entity_poly.type
_entity_poly.pdbx_seq_one_letter_code
_entity_poly.pdbx_strand_id
1 'polypeptide(L)'
;MPSATRTRNPRSASTKERVKKRRAPSESSEHSEFEEDEAVSVKPETKKRKQYDSDDLDEDSDGDATAKKPSTGKGKRKAKASPTKKRSPRKKQKASEDEFDGSDVELKEGQEIVGTVVKAPTTGLVPPGRISQNTMDFLNHLKDPACNDREWFRLHEPVYRVAEKEWKDFVETFTDDLSEVDPQIPPLPPKDVIHRIYRDVRFSNDKTPYKKGLSASFSRSGRKGIFAHYHIAVKPGNESIIAAGLWCPGRAELANIRANLQRNSKPFRRVISSPEFVKFFGKAQPHPKGERQNIFGFEDELKVAPKGVPKDHKDIDLLKCRSFAVVHLFTDKEVLDPNFRQTLASVARVVQPFIHILNDLVTIGGGNATAVGSNDDEDDDGDEDGDEDENGEENGDDGEDD
;
A
#
# COMPACT_ATOMS: atom_id res chain seq x y z
N MET A 1 -34.37 -75.89 44.47
CA MET A 1 -35.66 -75.96 43.76
C MET A 1 -36.36 -74.63 43.92
N PRO A 2 -36.93 -74.03 42.86
CA PRO A 2 -36.69 -74.22 41.42
C PRO A 2 -35.48 -73.33 40.97
N SER A 3 -34.88 -73.35 39.77
CA SER A 3 -35.27 -73.68 38.37
C SER A 3 -36.11 -72.61 37.67
N ALA A 4 -35.84 -72.17 36.43
CA ALA A 4 -34.70 -72.36 35.51
C ALA A 4 -34.53 -71.05 34.67
N THR A 5 -34.03 -70.89 33.43
CA THR A 5 -33.61 -71.72 32.26
C THR A 5 -32.94 -70.75 31.25
N ARG A 6 -32.15 -71.09 30.20
CA ARG A 6 -31.14 -72.13 29.90
C ARG A 6 -30.64 -71.93 28.45
N THR A 7 -29.36 -71.59 28.22
CA THR A 7 -28.61 -71.69 26.92
C THR A 7 -29.12 -70.82 25.73
N ARG A 8 -28.39 -70.59 24.61
CA ARG A 8 -27.11 -71.15 24.08
C ARG A 8 -26.38 -70.14 23.15
N ASN A 9 -25.07 -70.32 22.94
CA ASN A 9 -24.23 -69.60 21.95
C ASN A 9 -23.79 -70.59 20.83
N PRO A 10 -23.36 -70.14 19.62
CA PRO A 10 -21.98 -70.44 19.19
C PRO A 10 -21.30 -69.39 18.26
N ARG A 11 -20.05 -69.67 17.85
CA ARG A 11 -19.08 -68.79 17.16
C ARG A 11 -19.05 -68.89 15.62
N SER A 12 -18.68 -67.80 14.95
CA SER A 12 -17.60 -67.71 13.92
C SER A 12 -17.22 -66.21 13.74
N ALA A 13 -16.01 -65.74 13.38
CA ALA A 13 -14.73 -66.28 12.87
C ALA A 13 -14.56 -66.39 11.33
N SER A 14 -13.96 -65.37 10.69
CA SER A 14 -12.77 -65.52 9.82
C SER A 14 -12.21 -64.17 9.32
N THR A 15 -11.03 -64.21 8.67
CA THR A 15 -10.16 -63.07 8.31
C THR A 15 -10.04 -62.87 6.78
N LYS A 16 -9.82 -61.62 6.31
CA LYS A 16 -9.09 -61.16 5.09
C LYS A 16 -9.13 -59.62 5.08
N GLU A 17 -8.09 -58.81 4.88
CA GLU A 17 -6.78 -58.87 4.19
C GLU A 17 -6.83 -58.64 2.65
N ARG A 18 -5.84 -57.88 2.14
CA ARG A 18 -5.45 -57.64 0.72
C ARG A 18 -6.33 -56.68 -0.12
N VAL A 19 -5.80 -55.87 -1.05
CA VAL A 19 -4.42 -55.34 -1.24
C VAL A 19 -4.42 -54.11 -2.19
N LYS A 20 -3.30 -53.35 -2.25
CA LYS A 20 -3.06 -52.27 -3.23
C LYS A 20 -3.18 -52.75 -4.69
N LYS A 21 -3.78 -51.97 -5.59
CA LYS A 21 -3.58 -52.11 -7.06
C LYS A 21 -2.95 -50.85 -7.67
N ARG A 22 -1.72 -50.98 -8.16
CA ARG A 22 -1.20 -50.19 -9.30
C ARG A 22 -1.43 -51.02 -10.57
N ARG A 23 -1.70 -50.38 -11.70
CA ARG A 23 -1.37 -50.94 -13.02
C ARG A 23 -1.31 -49.85 -14.09
N ALA A 24 -0.53 -50.13 -15.13
CA ALA A 24 -0.38 -49.42 -16.40
C ALA A 24 -0.15 -50.52 -17.48
N PRO A 25 0.36 -50.22 -18.69
CA PRO A 25 -0.35 -49.58 -19.79
C PRO A 25 -0.37 -50.42 -21.09
N SER A 26 -1.21 -50.05 -22.06
CA SER A 26 -1.21 -50.47 -23.48
C SER A 26 -2.33 -49.68 -24.22
N GLU A 27 -2.37 -49.48 -25.55
CA GLU A 27 -1.41 -49.65 -26.67
C GLU A 27 -1.83 -48.72 -27.86
N SER A 28 -1.18 -48.83 -29.02
CA SER A 28 -1.20 -47.83 -30.12
C SER A 28 -1.76 -48.32 -31.48
N SER A 29 -2.22 -47.37 -32.31
CA SER A 29 -2.32 -47.45 -33.79
C SER A 29 -2.32 -45.99 -34.33
N GLU A 30 -1.35 -45.57 -35.16
CA GLU A 30 -1.36 -45.56 -36.65
C GLU A 30 -2.33 -44.53 -37.28
N HIS A 31 -2.02 -43.80 -38.37
CA HIS A 31 -0.75 -43.40 -39.01
C HIS A 31 -1.09 -42.31 -40.08
N SER A 32 -0.27 -41.27 -40.28
CA SER A 32 -0.08 -40.57 -41.58
C SER A 32 0.86 -39.36 -41.43
N GLU A 33 1.65 -39.12 -42.47
CA GLU A 33 2.52 -37.96 -42.65
C GLU A 33 1.94 -37.08 -43.77
N PHE A 34 2.19 -35.75 -43.73
CA PHE A 34 2.24 -34.96 -44.95
C PHE A 34 3.25 -33.81 -44.86
N GLU A 35 3.85 -33.53 -46.01
CA GLU A 35 5.17 -32.95 -46.28
C GLU A 35 5.35 -31.46 -45.93
N GLU A 36 6.62 -31.03 -45.91
CA GLU A 36 7.02 -29.61 -45.96
C GLU A 36 6.80 -29.04 -47.38
N ASP A 37 6.53 -27.74 -47.52
CA ASP A 37 6.68 -27.06 -48.82
C ASP A 37 7.02 -25.56 -48.66
N GLU A 38 7.55 -24.94 -49.73
CA GLU A 38 8.32 -23.69 -49.67
C GLU A 38 7.52 -22.37 -49.54
N ALA A 39 8.26 -21.29 -49.21
CA ALA A 39 7.72 -19.96 -48.96
C ALA A 39 7.45 -19.14 -50.24
N VAL A 40 6.36 -18.34 -50.22
CA VAL A 40 6.17 -17.21 -51.14
C VAL A 40 5.90 -15.93 -50.34
N SER A 41 6.65 -14.87 -50.65
CA SER A 41 6.54 -13.57 -49.96
C SER A 41 5.51 -12.64 -50.61
N VAL A 42 4.49 -12.21 -49.86
CA VAL A 42 3.66 -11.04 -50.20
C VAL A 42 3.43 -10.19 -48.95
N LYS A 43 3.79 -8.90 -49.01
CA LYS A 43 3.45 -7.89 -48.00
C LYS A 43 2.29 -7.02 -48.49
N PRO A 44 1.26 -6.80 -47.68
CA PRO A 44 0.51 -5.55 -47.65
C PRO A 44 1.03 -4.62 -46.53
N GLU A 45 0.95 -3.30 -46.74
CA GLU A 45 1.56 -2.33 -45.81
C GLU A 45 0.75 -2.14 -44.51
N THR A 46 1.39 -2.38 -43.37
CA THR A 46 0.83 -1.99 -42.07
C THR A 46 0.93 -0.49 -41.86
N LYS A 47 -0.17 0.23 -42.12
CA LYS A 47 -0.32 1.64 -41.70
C LYS A 47 0.00 1.75 -40.22
N LYS A 48 1.05 2.53 -39.87
CA LYS A 48 1.47 2.74 -38.48
C LYS A 48 0.30 3.28 -37.65
N ARG A 49 -0.28 2.44 -36.78
CA ARG A 49 -1.10 2.92 -35.66
C ARG A 49 -0.23 3.91 -34.87
N LYS A 50 -0.68 5.15 -34.72
CA LYS A 50 -0.10 6.05 -33.71
C LYS A 50 -0.51 5.52 -32.35
N GLN A 51 0.41 4.84 -31.67
CA GLN A 51 0.33 4.62 -30.24
C GLN A 51 0.47 6.00 -29.57
N TYR A 52 -0.67 6.59 -29.21
CA TYR A 52 -0.70 7.66 -28.22
C TYR A 52 -0.58 6.97 -26.87
N ASP A 53 0.56 7.17 -26.22
CA ASP A 53 0.78 6.59 -24.91
C ASP A 53 -0.05 7.33 -23.85
N SER A 54 -0.62 6.58 -22.92
CA SER A 54 -1.45 7.12 -21.83
C SER A 54 -0.63 7.44 -20.59
N ASP A 55 0.62 7.01 -20.56
CA ASP A 55 1.42 6.92 -19.36
C ASP A 55 2.18 8.26 -19.07
N ASP A 56 2.13 9.21 -20.01
CA ASP A 56 2.70 10.59 -19.98
C ASP A 56 2.05 11.56 -18.94
N LEU A 57 1.11 11.08 -18.11
CA LEU A 57 0.34 11.94 -17.18
C LEU A 57 0.59 11.69 -15.68
N ASP A 58 1.32 10.63 -15.31
CA ASP A 58 1.74 10.34 -13.93
C ASP A 58 3.25 9.98 -13.92
N GLU A 59 4.12 10.95 -14.20
CA GLU A 59 5.57 10.82 -13.96
C GLU A 59 5.86 10.76 -12.44
N ASP A 60 5.76 9.55 -11.86
CA ASP A 60 6.31 9.22 -10.54
C ASP A 60 7.84 9.42 -10.59
N SER A 61 8.31 10.62 -10.23
CA SER A 61 9.73 10.98 -10.18
C SER A 61 10.44 10.29 -9.00
N ASP A 62 10.75 9.00 -9.14
CA ASP A 62 11.59 8.22 -8.21
C ASP A 62 13.07 8.65 -8.30
N GLY A 63 13.36 9.83 -7.75
CA GLY A 63 14.71 10.40 -7.64
C GLY A 63 15.49 9.79 -6.48
N ASP A 64 16.32 8.79 -6.76
CA ASP A 64 17.35 8.32 -5.82
C ASP A 64 18.44 9.40 -5.60
N ALA A 65 18.66 9.78 -4.35
CA ALA A 65 19.41 10.97 -3.98
C ALA A 65 20.91 10.67 -3.75
N THR A 66 21.65 10.34 -4.81
CA THR A 66 23.12 10.19 -4.74
C THR A 66 23.86 11.47 -5.16
N ALA A 67 24.43 12.17 -4.19
CA ALA A 67 25.07 13.47 -4.41
C ALA A 67 26.42 13.41 -5.14
N LYS A 68 26.62 14.28 -6.14
CA LYS A 68 27.96 14.63 -6.68
C LYS A 68 28.11 16.14 -6.84
N LYS A 69 29.34 16.62 -6.62
CA LYS A 69 29.70 18.06 -6.53
C LYS A 69 29.65 18.77 -7.90
N PRO A 70 29.41 20.10 -7.93
CA PRO A 70 29.35 20.86 -9.18
C PRO A 70 30.72 21.07 -9.82
N SER A 71 30.75 21.20 -11.14
CA SER A 71 31.90 21.67 -11.92
C SER A 71 31.55 22.96 -12.68
N THR A 72 32.53 23.87 -12.78
CA THR A 72 32.31 25.24 -13.30
C THR A 72 32.58 25.35 -14.80
N GLY A 73 31.62 25.88 -15.57
CA GLY A 73 31.79 26.17 -17.00
C GLY A 73 31.19 27.52 -17.42
N LYS A 74 32.02 28.56 -17.60
CA LYS A 74 31.57 29.87 -18.11
C LYS A 74 31.48 29.87 -19.64
N GLY A 75 30.27 29.97 -20.19
CA GLY A 75 30.02 30.10 -21.63
C GLY A 75 29.13 31.30 -21.99
N LYS A 76 29.72 32.50 -22.19
CA LYS A 76 28.98 33.66 -22.75
C LYS A 76 28.82 33.50 -24.27
N ARG A 77 27.61 33.70 -24.83
CA ARG A 77 27.42 34.63 -25.99
C ARG A 77 25.96 34.91 -26.40
N LYS A 78 25.72 36.21 -26.64
CA LYS A 78 24.73 36.86 -27.53
C LYS A 78 23.23 36.57 -27.35
N ALA A 79 22.50 37.64 -27.04
CA ALA A 79 21.05 37.73 -27.19
C ALA A 79 20.60 37.74 -28.68
N LYS A 80 19.34 37.33 -28.90
CA LYS A 80 18.50 37.73 -30.05
C LYS A 80 17.11 38.09 -29.55
N ALA A 81 16.42 38.96 -30.29
CA ALA A 81 15.23 39.67 -29.82
C ALA A 81 13.94 38.83 -29.86
N SER A 82 12.97 39.23 -29.03
CA SER A 82 11.64 38.63 -28.92
C SER A 82 10.72 39.02 -30.09
N PRO A 83 9.98 38.08 -30.71
CA PRO A 83 8.84 38.42 -31.56
C PRO A 83 7.60 38.67 -30.68
N THR A 84 6.98 39.84 -30.83
CA THR A 84 5.78 40.24 -30.07
C THR A 84 4.54 39.42 -30.45
N LYS A 85 3.82 38.87 -29.46
CA LYS A 85 2.51 38.22 -29.66
C LYS A 85 1.50 39.21 -30.25
N LYS A 86 1.03 39.00 -31.48
CA LYS A 86 -0.18 39.66 -32.00
C LYS A 86 -1.41 39.09 -31.28
N ARG A 87 -2.31 39.97 -30.82
CA ARG A 87 -3.57 39.59 -30.17
C ARG A 87 -4.64 39.30 -31.22
N SER A 88 -5.21 38.11 -31.22
CA SER A 88 -6.41 37.78 -32.01
C SER A 88 -7.69 38.32 -31.35
N PRO A 89 -8.75 38.67 -32.12
CA PRO A 89 -9.97 39.26 -31.55
C PRO A 89 -10.79 38.26 -30.72
N ARG A 90 -11.32 38.74 -29.58
CA ARG A 90 -12.16 37.96 -28.65
C ARG A 90 -13.61 37.90 -29.16
N LYS A 91 -13.95 36.89 -29.97
CA LYS A 91 -15.34 36.67 -30.41
C LYS A 91 -16.20 36.23 -29.22
N LYS A 92 -17.21 37.02 -28.83
CA LYS A 92 -18.25 36.59 -27.90
C LYS A 92 -19.05 35.46 -28.56
N GLN A 93 -19.02 34.26 -28.00
CA GLN A 93 -20.10 33.30 -28.21
C GLN A 93 -21.19 33.55 -27.16
N LYS A 94 -22.43 33.52 -27.63
CA LYS A 94 -23.66 33.51 -26.84
C LYS A 94 -24.04 32.03 -26.71
N ALA A 95 -24.35 31.56 -25.52
CA ALA A 95 -24.79 30.18 -25.35
C ALA A 95 -26.18 29.99 -25.98
N SER A 96 -26.28 29.01 -26.87
CA SER A 96 -27.49 28.21 -27.05
C SER A 96 -27.17 26.81 -26.50
N GLU A 97 -28.09 26.26 -25.74
CA GLU A 97 -28.00 24.88 -25.24
C GLU A 97 -28.71 23.98 -26.26
N ASP A 98 -28.06 23.80 -27.40
CA ASP A 98 -28.53 22.88 -28.43
C ASP A 98 -28.12 21.45 -28.03
N GLU A 99 -29.08 20.61 -27.65
CA GLU A 99 -28.85 19.20 -27.33
C GLU A 99 -28.43 18.43 -28.59
N PHE A 100 -27.12 18.32 -28.81
CA PHE A 100 -26.58 17.47 -29.88
C PHE A 100 -26.76 16.00 -29.50
N ASP A 101 -27.83 15.40 -30.01
CA ASP A 101 -27.96 13.94 -30.08
C ASP A 101 -26.87 13.39 -31.02
N GLY A 102 -26.18 12.34 -30.58
CA GLY A 102 -25.09 11.71 -31.31
C GLY A 102 -25.55 10.78 -32.43
N SER A 103 -26.86 10.72 -32.71
CA SER A 103 -27.46 9.87 -33.73
C SER A 103 -27.16 10.30 -35.17
N ASP A 104 -26.88 11.58 -35.40
CA ASP A 104 -26.73 12.18 -36.74
C ASP A 104 -25.31 12.71 -36.98
N VAL A 105 -24.35 11.79 -37.05
CA VAL A 105 -22.97 12.06 -37.47
C VAL A 105 -22.70 11.32 -38.78
N GLU A 106 -22.77 12.03 -39.91
CA GLU A 106 -22.40 11.47 -41.22
C GLU A 106 -20.91 11.04 -41.24
N LEU A 107 -20.70 9.73 -41.07
CA LEU A 107 -19.38 9.11 -41.18
C LEU A 107 -18.94 9.10 -42.65
N LYS A 108 -17.72 9.57 -42.90
CA LYS A 108 -17.10 9.45 -44.23
C LYS A 108 -16.75 7.98 -44.49
N GLU A 109 -16.84 7.54 -45.76
CA GLU A 109 -16.55 6.15 -46.13
C GLU A 109 -15.22 5.66 -45.55
N GLY A 110 -15.28 4.56 -44.79
CA GLY A 110 -14.13 3.97 -44.10
C GLY A 110 -13.86 4.52 -42.68
N GLN A 111 -14.74 5.32 -42.08
CA GLN A 111 -14.66 5.73 -40.68
C GLN A 111 -15.70 5.00 -39.82
N GLU A 112 -15.26 4.10 -38.94
CA GLU A 112 -16.12 3.31 -38.04
C GLU A 112 -16.23 3.96 -36.64
N ILE A 113 -17.38 3.80 -35.98
CA ILE A 113 -17.55 4.16 -34.57
C ILE A 113 -17.01 3.02 -33.70
N VAL A 114 -15.80 3.20 -33.17
CA VAL A 114 -15.10 2.20 -32.32
C VAL A 114 -15.68 2.16 -30.88
N GLY A 115 -16.61 3.05 -30.55
CA GLY A 115 -17.39 3.00 -29.32
C GLY A 115 -18.02 4.35 -28.94
N THR A 116 -19.18 4.32 -28.30
CA THR A 116 -19.86 5.53 -27.79
C THR A 116 -19.31 5.89 -26.42
N VAL A 117 -18.81 7.13 -26.27
CA VAL A 117 -18.34 7.64 -24.97
C VAL A 117 -19.55 7.87 -24.05
N VAL A 118 -19.50 7.31 -22.86
CA VAL A 118 -20.55 7.44 -21.84
C VAL A 118 -20.47 8.82 -21.20
N LYS A 119 -21.58 9.56 -21.26
CA LYS A 119 -21.71 10.89 -20.64
C LYS A 119 -21.52 10.78 -19.12
N ALA A 120 -20.83 11.75 -18.52
CA ALA A 120 -20.67 11.81 -17.07
C ALA A 120 -22.03 11.93 -16.36
N PRO A 121 -22.22 11.32 -15.17
CA PRO A 121 -23.50 11.38 -14.46
C PRO A 121 -23.79 12.80 -13.97
N THR A 122 -24.96 13.34 -14.35
CA THR A 122 -25.44 14.67 -13.95
C THR A 122 -26.34 14.64 -12.72
N THR A 123 -26.93 13.48 -12.42
CA THR A 123 -27.80 13.22 -11.26
C THR A 123 -27.08 12.37 -10.21
N GLY A 124 -27.56 12.38 -8.96
CA GLY A 124 -27.00 11.56 -7.88
C GLY A 124 -25.66 12.04 -7.30
N LEU A 125 -25.18 13.22 -7.73
CA LEU A 125 -23.99 13.87 -7.17
C LEU A 125 -24.20 14.25 -5.69
N VAL A 126 -23.16 14.08 -4.87
CA VAL A 126 -23.18 14.40 -3.43
C VAL A 126 -22.30 15.62 -3.11
N PRO A 127 -22.51 16.30 -1.96
CA PRO A 127 -21.58 17.33 -1.48
C PRO A 127 -20.17 16.76 -1.18
N PRO A 128 -19.12 17.61 -1.20
CA PRO A 128 -17.78 17.25 -0.74
C PRO A 128 -17.77 16.56 0.63
N GLY A 129 -16.92 15.57 0.82
CA GLY A 129 -16.89 14.76 2.05
C GLY A 129 -17.87 13.59 2.10
N ARG A 130 -18.50 13.22 0.97
CA ARG A 130 -19.35 12.01 0.84
C ARG A 130 -19.00 11.21 -0.41
N ILE A 131 -19.47 9.96 -0.46
CA ILE A 131 -19.40 9.06 -1.62
C ILE A 131 -20.82 8.91 -2.19
N SER A 132 -20.96 8.91 -3.52
CA SER A 132 -22.24 8.71 -4.22
C SER A 132 -22.42 7.27 -4.68
N GLN A 133 -23.69 6.93 -4.98
CA GLN A 133 -24.03 5.68 -5.65
C GLN A 133 -23.32 5.57 -7.02
N ASN A 134 -23.17 6.69 -7.75
CA ASN A 134 -22.46 6.72 -9.04
C ASN A 134 -21.02 6.21 -8.94
N THR A 135 -20.30 6.62 -7.90
CA THR A 135 -18.93 6.13 -7.62
C THR A 135 -18.93 4.64 -7.27
N MET A 136 -19.86 4.20 -6.42
CA MET A 136 -19.98 2.78 -6.07
C MET A 136 -20.34 1.90 -7.28
N ASP A 137 -21.23 2.36 -8.16
CA ASP A 137 -21.64 1.66 -9.38
C ASP A 137 -20.49 1.59 -10.40
N PHE A 138 -19.75 2.68 -10.61
CA PHE A 138 -18.55 2.68 -11.45
C PHE A 138 -17.50 1.66 -10.96
N LEU A 139 -17.23 1.65 -9.65
CA LEU A 139 -16.32 0.68 -9.03
C LEU A 139 -16.87 -0.75 -9.06
N ASN A 140 -18.19 -0.92 -9.15
CA ASN A 140 -18.82 -2.23 -9.27
C ASN A 140 -18.70 -2.78 -10.69
N HIS A 141 -18.85 -1.95 -11.72
CA HIS A 141 -18.51 -2.34 -13.09
C HIS A 141 -17.06 -2.81 -13.19
N LEU A 142 -16.09 -2.10 -12.59
CA LEU A 142 -14.69 -2.52 -12.58
C LEU A 142 -14.43 -3.89 -11.90
N LYS A 143 -15.38 -4.47 -11.16
CA LYS A 143 -15.24 -5.85 -10.66
C LYS A 143 -15.41 -6.90 -11.76
N ASP A 144 -16.26 -6.64 -12.75
CA ASP A 144 -16.42 -7.50 -13.92
C ASP A 144 -15.16 -7.42 -14.81
N PRO A 145 -14.48 -8.54 -15.10
CA PRO A 145 -13.36 -8.56 -16.04
C PRO A 145 -13.71 -8.01 -17.43
N ALA A 146 -14.96 -8.12 -17.89
CA ALA A 146 -15.43 -7.59 -19.17
C ALA A 146 -15.65 -6.06 -19.17
N CYS A 147 -15.58 -5.43 -17.99
CA CYS A 147 -15.62 -3.98 -17.80
C CYS A 147 -14.30 -3.45 -17.18
N ASN A 148 -13.23 -4.26 -17.16
CA ASN A 148 -11.92 -3.89 -16.62
C ASN A 148 -10.82 -4.14 -17.65
N ASP A 149 -10.87 -3.34 -18.71
CA ASP A 149 -9.90 -3.27 -19.79
C ASP A 149 -9.69 -1.80 -20.24
N ARG A 150 -8.65 -1.54 -21.06
CA ARG A 150 -8.27 -0.17 -21.46
C ARG A 150 -9.24 0.48 -22.47
N GLU A 151 -10.07 -0.28 -23.17
CA GLU A 151 -11.03 0.22 -24.16
C GLU A 151 -12.36 0.57 -23.46
N TRP A 152 -12.89 -0.31 -22.61
CA TRP A 152 -14.05 0.02 -21.76
C TRP A 152 -13.80 1.27 -20.89
N PHE A 153 -12.64 1.35 -20.25
CA PHE A 153 -12.29 2.47 -19.37
C PHE A 153 -12.20 3.80 -20.11
N ARG A 154 -11.76 3.81 -21.38
CA ARG A 154 -11.75 5.03 -22.22
C ARG A 154 -13.15 5.52 -22.53
N LEU A 155 -14.09 4.61 -22.80
CA LEU A 155 -15.49 4.99 -23.03
C LEU A 155 -16.16 5.51 -21.75
N HIS A 156 -15.73 5.05 -20.58
CA HIS A 156 -16.26 5.46 -19.27
C HIS A 156 -15.41 6.53 -18.56
N GLU A 157 -14.39 7.11 -19.21
CA GLU A 157 -13.51 8.10 -18.59
C GLU A 157 -14.28 9.30 -17.99
N PRO A 158 -15.32 9.88 -18.63
CA PRO A 158 -16.08 10.98 -18.02
C PRO A 158 -16.76 10.58 -16.69
N VAL A 159 -17.18 9.32 -16.55
CA VAL A 159 -17.73 8.77 -15.29
C VAL A 159 -16.62 8.64 -14.25
N TYR A 160 -15.45 8.10 -14.66
CA TYR A 160 -14.29 8.01 -13.78
C TYR A 160 -13.84 9.39 -13.26
N ARG A 161 -13.80 10.44 -14.10
CA ARG A 161 -13.36 11.77 -13.66
C ARG A 161 -14.29 12.41 -12.62
N VAL A 162 -15.58 12.06 -12.61
CA VAL A 162 -16.51 12.46 -11.52
C VAL A 162 -16.17 11.70 -10.24
N ALA A 163 -16.05 10.37 -10.29
CA ALA A 163 -15.70 9.54 -9.14
C ALA A 163 -14.30 9.86 -8.56
N GLU A 164 -13.33 10.18 -9.42
CA GLU A 164 -11.99 10.61 -9.05
C GLU A 164 -12.02 11.97 -8.33
N LYS A 165 -12.85 12.91 -8.78
CA LYS A 165 -13.02 14.20 -8.09
C LYS A 165 -13.71 14.01 -6.75
N GLU A 166 -14.81 13.26 -6.71
CA GLU A 166 -15.55 12.97 -5.48
C GLU A 166 -14.65 12.29 -4.43
N TRP A 167 -13.79 11.35 -4.84
CA TRP A 167 -12.81 10.72 -3.96
C TRP A 167 -11.72 11.69 -3.45
N LYS A 168 -11.29 12.66 -4.27
CA LYS A 168 -10.37 13.73 -3.82
C LYS A 168 -11.06 14.65 -2.81
N ASP A 169 -12.25 15.15 -3.13
CA ASP A 169 -13.09 15.96 -2.23
C ASP A 169 -13.37 15.22 -0.89
N PHE A 170 -13.57 13.90 -0.95
CA PHE A 170 -13.75 13.05 0.24
C PHE A 170 -12.47 12.95 1.08
N VAL A 171 -11.34 12.61 0.44
CA VAL A 171 -10.05 12.42 1.13
C VAL A 171 -9.52 13.72 1.72
N GLU A 172 -9.70 14.86 1.05
CA GLU A 172 -9.33 16.18 1.59
C GLU A 172 -10.07 16.43 2.91
N THR A 173 -11.41 16.41 2.91
CA THR A 173 -12.18 16.70 4.14
C THR A 173 -12.07 15.62 5.22
N PHE A 174 -11.68 14.38 4.88
CA PHE A 174 -11.32 13.36 5.87
C PHE A 174 -9.91 13.58 6.44
N THR A 175 -8.99 14.21 5.70
CA THR A 175 -7.65 14.55 6.21
C THR A 175 -7.75 15.58 7.34
N ASP A 176 -8.69 16.53 7.24
CA ASP A 176 -9.01 17.48 8.30
C ASP A 176 -9.52 16.74 9.56
N ASP A 177 -10.60 15.96 9.43
CA ASP A 177 -11.17 15.12 10.51
C ASP A 177 -10.12 14.19 11.16
N LEU A 178 -9.20 13.63 10.36
CA LEU A 178 -8.14 12.75 10.85
C LEU A 178 -7.02 13.52 11.57
N SER A 179 -6.68 14.73 11.14
CA SER A 179 -5.65 15.55 11.80
C SER A 179 -6.11 16.08 13.16
N GLU A 180 -7.42 16.30 13.35
CA GLU A 180 -8.01 16.54 14.68
C GLU A 180 -7.98 15.31 15.60
N VAL A 181 -7.97 14.11 15.03
CA VAL A 181 -7.92 12.83 15.77
C VAL A 181 -6.49 12.41 16.10
N ASP A 182 -5.56 12.63 15.17
CA ASP A 182 -4.16 12.24 15.27
C ASP A 182 -3.22 13.39 14.83
N PRO A 183 -2.73 14.21 15.79
CA PRO A 183 -1.75 15.27 15.52
C PRO A 183 -0.40 14.80 14.96
N GLN A 184 -0.16 13.48 14.83
CA GLN A 184 1.00 12.94 14.13
C GLN A 184 0.81 12.86 12.59
N ILE A 185 -0.41 13.09 12.09
CA ILE A 185 -0.71 13.13 10.66
C ILE A 185 -0.60 14.58 10.15
N PRO A 186 0.42 14.91 9.34
CA PRO A 186 0.52 16.23 8.74
C PRO A 186 -0.52 16.40 7.61
N PRO A 187 -0.99 17.63 7.34
CA PRO A 187 -1.83 17.93 6.18
C PRO A 187 -0.99 17.81 4.90
N LEU A 188 -1.11 16.66 4.22
CA LEU A 188 -0.38 16.33 2.99
C LEU A 188 -1.29 16.52 1.77
N PRO A 189 -0.74 16.92 0.60
CA PRO A 189 -1.53 17.11 -0.60
C PRO A 189 -2.10 15.76 -1.10
N PRO A 190 -3.27 15.75 -1.77
CA PRO A 190 -3.96 14.51 -2.15
C PRO A 190 -3.10 13.49 -2.90
N LYS A 191 -2.16 13.95 -3.75
CA LYS A 191 -1.21 13.08 -4.47
C LYS A 191 -0.33 12.22 -3.55
N ASP A 192 -0.02 12.68 -2.34
CA ASP A 192 0.90 12.00 -1.43
C ASP A 192 0.18 11.04 -0.48
N VAL A 193 -1.16 11.09 -0.45
CA VAL A 193 -2.05 10.19 0.34
C VAL A 193 -2.95 9.28 -0.51
N ILE A 194 -3.42 9.69 -1.69
CA ILE A 194 -4.28 8.89 -2.59
C ILE A 194 -3.45 7.92 -3.43
N HIS A 195 -3.94 6.69 -3.62
CA HIS A 195 -3.35 5.72 -4.54
C HIS A 195 -4.00 5.79 -5.93
N ARG A 196 -3.18 5.81 -6.99
CA ARG A 196 -3.64 5.71 -8.39
C ARG A 196 -4.55 4.49 -8.62
N ILE A 197 -5.56 4.62 -9.48
CA ILE A 197 -6.49 3.52 -9.80
C ILE A 197 -5.82 2.36 -10.58
N TYR A 198 -4.74 2.64 -11.32
CA TYR A 198 -4.02 1.63 -12.09
C TYR A 198 -3.38 0.54 -11.21
N ARG A 199 -3.37 -0.70 -11.73
CA ARG A 199 -2.76 -1.89 -11.12
C ARG A 199 -1.38 -2.17 -11.73
N ASP A 200 -0.41 -2.62 -10.92
CA ASP A 200 0.78 -3.28 -11.46
C ASP A 200 0.45 -4.75 -11.78
N VAL A 201 0.34 -5.05 -13.06
CA VAL A 201 -0.02 -6.37 -13.60
C VAL A 201 1.19 -7.26 -13.88
N ARG A 202 2.44 -6.76 -13.73
CA ARG A 202 3.66 -7.51 -14.10
C ARG A 202 3.76 -8.82 -13.32
N PHE A 203 3.69 -8.73 -11.99
CA PHE A 203 3.87 -9.85 -11.06
C PHE A 203 2.57 -10.40 -10.46
N SER A 204 1.41 -9.85 -10.82
CA SER A 204 0.12 -10.31 -10.28
C SER A 204 -0.50 -11.41 -11.13
N ASN A 205 -1.22 -12.34 -10.50
CA ASN A 205 -2.03 -13.35 -11.21
C ASN A 205 -3.28 -12.72 -11.84
N ASP A 206 -3.89 -11.75 -11.15
CA ASP A 206 -4.96 -10.92 -11.71
C ASP A 206 -4.34 -9.85 -12.62
N LYS A 207 -4.61 -9.99 -13.93
CA LYS A 207 -4.09 -9.12 -15.00
C LYS A 207 -5.00 -7.93 -15.33
N THR A 208 -6.08 -7.70 -14.56
CA THR A 208 -6.93 -6.51 -14.76
C THR A 208 -6.13 -5.20 -14.60
N PRO A 209 -6.15 -4.27 -15.57
CA PRO A 209 -5.36 -3.03 -15.51
C PRO A 209 -5.81 -2.04 -14.42
N TYR A 210 -7.05 -2.12 -13.93
CA TYR A 210 -7.60 -1.19 -12.93
C TYR A 210 -7.95 -1.87 -11.61
N LYS A 211 -7.73 -1.15 -10.49
CA LYS A 211 -8.16 -1.55 -9.16
C LYS A 211 -9.68 -1.50 -9.04
N LYS A 212 -10.23 -2.48 -8.34
CA LYS A 212 -11.67 -2.70 -8.09
C LYS A 212 -12.17 -1.85 -6.90
N GLY A 213 -11.72 -0.60 -6.83
CA GLY A 213 -11.88 0.30 -5.69
C GLY A 213 -10.85 1.42 -5.62
N LEU A 214 -11.19 2.49 -4.89
CA LEU A 214 -10.33 3.64 -4.62
C LEU A 214 -9.72 3.52 -3.22
N SER A 215 -8.50 4.02 -3.01
CA SER A 215 -7.86 3.98 -1.68
C SER A 215 -6.92 5.15 -1.41
N ALA A 216 -6.71 5.42 -0.13
CA ALA A 216 -5.81 6.43 0.40
C ALA A 216 -5.04 5.87 1.61
N SER A 217 -3.90 6.44 1.95
CA SER A 217 -3.15 6.09 3.16
C SER A 217 -2.43 7.28 3.76
N PHE A 218 -2.55 7.40 5.07
CA PHE A 218 -2.12 8.53 5.88
C PHE A 218 -1.14 8.01 6.94
N SER A 219 0.03 8.63 7.04
CA SER A 219 1.03 8.39 8.09
C SER A 219 1.83 9.67 8.32
N ARG A 220 2.76 9.66 9.29
CA ARG A 220 3.71 10.79 9.50
C ARG A 220 4.48 11.19 8.22
N SER A 221 4.53 10.33 7.20
CA SER A 221 5.21 10.55 5.91
C SER A 221 4.34 10.20 4.68
N GLY A 222 3.01 10.23 4.80
CA GLY A 222 2.08 9.95 3.69
C GLY A 222 2.03 8.46 3.32
N ARG A 223 2.01 8.14 2.02
CA ARG A 223 2.03 6.75 1.47
C ARG A 223 3.39 6.04 1.48
N LYS A 224 4.50 6.73 1.76
CA LYS A 224 5.87 6.17 1.78
C LYS A 224 6.45 6.28 3.19
N GLY A 225 7.45 5.45 3.53
CA GLY A 225 8.18 5.50 4.81
C GLY A 225 7.89 4.33 5.78
N ILE A 226 8.46 4.41 6.99
CA ILE A 226 8.48 3.31 7.98
C ILE A 226 7.35 3.34 9.02
N PHE A 227 6.53 4.39 9.02
CA PHE A 227 5.53 4.63 10.06
C PHE A 227 4.25 3.79 9.88
N ALA A 228 3.51 3.61 10.96
CA ALA A 228 2.17 3.02 10.92
C ALA A 228 1.22 3.92 10.14
N HIS A 229 0.38 3.30 9.30
CA HIS A 229 -0.56 4.01 8.42
C HIS A 229 -2.01 3.78 8.86
N TYR A 230 -2.85 4.79 8.69
CA TYR A 230 -4.28 4.60 8.43
C TYR A 230 -4.44 4.38 6.92
N HIS A 231 -5.15 3.35 6.48
CA HIS A 231 -5.43 3.08 5.07
C HIS A 231 -6.93 2.87 4.89
N ILE A 232 -7.57 3.72 4.10
CA ILE A 232 -8.98 3.58 3.73
C ILE A 232 -9.06 3.07 2.30
N ALA A 233 -9.97 2.12 2.04
CA ALA A 233 -10.37 1.76 0.68
C ALA A 233 -11.89 1.68 0.57
N VAL A 234 -12.44 2.34 -0.45
CA VAL A 234 -13.84 2.23 -0.85
C VAL A 234 -13.93 1.20 -1.98
N LYS A 235 -14.76 0.19 -1.75
CA LYS A 235 -15.09 -0.91 -2.67
C LYS A 235 -16.56 -1.30 -2.47
N PRO A 236 -17.33 -1.52 -3.54
CA PRO A 236 -18.69 -2.06 -3.44
C PRO A 236 -18.68 -3.53 -3.01
N GLY A 237 -19.85 -4.09 -2.70
CA GLY A 237 -20.01 -5.46 -2.24
C GLY A 237 -19.70 -5.67 -0.76
N ASN A 238 -19.71 -4.60 0.06
CA ASN A 238 -19.33 -4.59 1.47
C ASN A 238 -17.85 -4.94 1.72
N GLU A 239 -16.98 -4.62 0.76
CA GLU A 239 -15.52 -4.81 0.86
C GLU A 239 -14.76 -3.50 1.19
N SER A 240 -15.49 -2.45 1.55
CA SER A 240 -14.93 -1.17 2.00
C SER A 240 -14.32 -1.33 3.40
N ILE A 241 -13.17 -0.70 3.63
CA ILE A 241 -12.39 -0.89 4.88
C ILE A 241 -11.73 0.39 5.36
N ILE A 242 -11.54 0.46 6.69
CA ILE A 242 -10.41 1.17 7.31
C ILE A 242 -9.46 0.14 7.90
N ALA A 243 -8.21 0.18 7.45
CA ALA A 243 -7.09 -0.58 7.99
C ALA A 243 -6.17 0.37 8.78
N ALA A 244 -5.51 -0.13 9.81
CA ALA A 244 -4.62 0.67 10.64
C ALA A 244 -3.43 -0.16 11.14
N GLY A 245 -2.20 0.37 11.01
CA GLY A 245 -0.98 -0.21 11.59
C GLY A 245 0.17 -0.35 10.60
N LEU A 246 1.02 -1.35 10.84
CA LEU A 246 2.18 -1.70 10.00
C LEU A 246 1.91 -3.01 9.25
N TRP A 247 1.57 -2.90 7.97
CA TRP A 247 1.43 -4.04 7.06
C TRP A 247 2.77 -4.41 6.43
N CYS A 248 3.20 -5.67 6.59
CA CYS A 248 4.47 -6.21 6.08
C CYS A 248 5.69 -5.27 6.27
N PRO A 249 5.96 -4.72 7.47
CA PRO A 249 7.12 -3.87 7.73
C PRO A 249 8.44 -4.55 7.35
N GLY A 250 9.44 -3.72 7.02
CA GLY A 250 10.76 -4.18 6.63
C GLY A 250 11.53 -4.91 7.74
N ARG A 251 12.72 -5.43 7.39
CA ARG A 251 13.49 -6.31 8.29
C ARG A 251 14.03 -5.59 9.52
N ALA A 252 14.37 -4.31 9.43
CA ALA A 252 14.91 -3.54 10.55
C ALA A 252 13.79 -3.09 11.49
N GLU A 253 12.72 -2.57 10.89
CA GLU A 253 11.46 -2.16 11.48
C GLU A 253 10.88 -3.29 12.35
N LEU A 254 10.73 -4.48 11.75
CA LEU A 254 10.23 -5.68 12.40
C LEU A 254 11.20 -6.27 13.45
N ALA A 255 12.48 -5.90 13.42
CA ALA A 255 13.44 -6.25 14.47
C ALA A 255 13.33 -5.29 15.68
N ASN A 256 13.23 -3.97 15.43
CA ASN A 256 13.01 -2.96 16.47
C ASN A 256 11.72 -3.23 17.24
N ILE A 257 10.61 -3.47 16.54
CA ILE A 257 9.31 -3.82 17.14
C ILE A 257 9.44 -5.04 18.05
N ARG A 258 10.10 -6.12 17.58
CA ARG A 258 10.32 -7.34 18.39
C ARG A 258 11.23 -7.11 19.60
N ALA A 259 12.26 -6.28 19.47
CA ALA A 259 13.17 -5.95 20.58
C ALA A 259 12.46 -5.14 21.67
N ASN A 260 11.67 -4.14 21.26
CA ASN A 260 10.92 -3.29 22.18
C ASN A 260 9.72 -4.01 22.82
N LEU A 261 9.06 -4.92 22.11
CA LEU A 261 8.04 -5.82 22.70
C LEU A 261 8.63 -6.83 23.69
N GLN A 262 9.84 -7.36 23.47
CA GLN A 262 10.55 -8.19 24.46
C GLN A 262 10.88 -7.41 25.74
N ARG A 263 11.33 -6.15 25.61
CA ARG A 263 11.58 -5.23 26.72
C ARG A 263 10.29 -4.96 27.52
N ASN A 264 9.21 -4.50 26.85
CA ASN A 264 7.95 -4.19 27.52
C ASN A 264 6.72 -4.28 26.59
N SER A 265 6.08 -5.45 26.55
CA SER A 265 4.82 -5.70 25.85
C SER A 265 3.58 -5.07 26.52
N LYS A 266 3.66 -4.61 27.78
CA LYS A 266 2.48 -4.20 28.58
C LYS A 266 1.68 -3.03 27.96
N PRO A 267 2.28 -1.95 27.42
CA PRO A 267 1.52 -0.85 26.82
C PRO A 267 0.75 -1.32 25.58
N PHE A 268 1.43 -2.06 24.69
CA PHE A 268 0.85 -2.61 23.47
C PHE A 268 -0.33 -3.54 23.78
N ARG A 269 -0.14 -4.48 24.73
CA ARG A 269 -1.20 -5.39 25.20
C ARG A 269 -2.40 -4.64 25.79
N ARG A 270 -2.18 -3.54 26.51
CA ARG A 270 -3.28 -2.72 27.08
C ARG A 270 -4.18 -2.13 26.00
N VAL A 271 -3.60 -1.63 24.90
CA VAL A 271 -4.39 -1.04 23.81
C VAL A 271 -5.21 -2.11 23.08
N ILE A 272 -4.57 -3.20 22.63
CA ILE A 272 -5.25 -4.27 21.86
C ILE A 272 -6.26 -5.10 22.67
N SER A 273 -6.29 -4.95 24.00
CA SER A 273 -7.28 -5.58 24.89
C SER A 273 -8.31 -4.59 25.45
N SER A 274 -8.24 -3.31 25.08
CA SER A 274 -9.23 -2.31 25.51
C SER A 274 -10.62 -2.61 24.91
N PRO A 275 -11.73 -2.39 25.65
CA PRO A 275 -13.06 -2.77 25.18
C PRO A 275 -13.47 -2.12 23.85
N GLU A 276 -13.04 -0.87 23.61
CA GLU A 276 -13.36 -0.14 22.38
C GLU A 276 -12.58 -0.65 21.18
N PHE A 277 -11.27 -0.91 21.34
CA PHE A 277 -10.47 -1.55 20.28
C PHE A 277 -11.05 -2.92 19.93
N VAL A 278 -11.41 -3.71 20.95
CA VAL A 278 -12.03 -5.03 20.79
C VAL A 278 -13.41 -4.95 20.12
N LYS A 279 -14.18 -3.87 20.31
CA LYS A 279 -15.47 -3.64 19.64
C LYS A 279 -15.32 -3.46 18.13
N PHE A 280 -14.30 -2.75 17.66
CA PHE A 280 -14.11 -2.46 16.24
C PHE A 280 -13.23 -3.49 15.50
N PHE A 281 -12.21 -4.04 16.16
CA PHE A 281 -11.19 -4.91 15.54
C PHE A 281 -11.22 -6.36 16.05
N GLY A 282 -12.14 -6.69 16.95
CA GLY A 282 -12.27 -8.01 17.56
C GLY A 282 -11.27 -8.27 18.69
N LYS A 283 -11.42 -9.41 19.36
CA LYS A 283 -10.48 -9.85 20.40
C LYS A 283 -9.19 -10.34 19.77
N ALA A 284 -8.05 -9.93 20.32
CA ALA A 284 -6.76 -10.53 19.99
C ALA A 284 -6.79 -12.04 20.29
N GLN A 285 -6.64 -12.87 19.26
CA GLN A 285 -6.72 -14.33 19.37
C GLN A 285 -5.36 -14.98 19.02
N PRO A 286 -4.50 -15.29 20.01
CA PRO A 286 -3.28 -16.06 19.76
C PRO A 286 -3.63 -17.48 19.31
N HIS A 287 -3.00 -17.95 18.23
CA HIS A 287 -3.54 -19.09 17.50
C HIS A 287 -3.55 -20.40 18.32
N PRO A 288 -4.71 -21.07 18.46
CA PRO A 288 -4.72 -22.43 18.98
C PRO A 288 -4.06 -23.37 17.97
N LYS A 289 -3.11 -24.19 18.44
CA LYS A 289 -2.71 -25.47 17.80
C LYS A 289 -2.06 -25.41 16.40
N GLY A 290 -1.50 -24.27 15.98
CA GLY A 290 -0.43 -24.23 14.97
C GLY A 290 -0.84 -24.10 13.50
N GLU A 291 -2.11 -23.80 13.22
CA GLU A 291 -2.48 -23.15 11.95
C GLU A 291 -1.88 -21.73 11.93
N ARG A 292 -1.68 -21.14 10.75
CA ARG A 292 -0.97 -19.87 10.63
C ARG A 292 -1.94 -18.70 10.56
N GLN A 293 -2.24 -18.08 11.70
CA GLN A 293 -2.83 -16.74 11.76
C GLN A 293 -2.26 -15.95 12.94
N ASN A 294 -2.04 -14.65 12.74
CA ASN A 294 -1.52 -13.74 13.76
C ASN A 294 -2.65 -13.29 14.71
N ILE A 295 -2.32 -12.59 15.80
CA ILE A 295 -3.32 -12.17 16.81
C ILE A 295 -4.41 -11.22 16.28
N PHE A 296 -4.24 -10.66 15.07
CA PHE A 296 -5.16 -9.76 14.39
C PHE A 296 -5.95 -10.45 13.24
N GLY A 297 -5.82 -11.77 13.09
CA GLY A 297 -6.60 -12.57 12.13
C GLY A 297 -5.89 -12.90 10.80
N PHE A 298 -4.71 -12.34 10.50
CA PHE A 298 -4.08 -12.50 9.18
C PHE A 298 -3.16 -13.72 9.10
N GLU A 299 -3.15 -14.42 7.95
CA GLU A 299 -2.31 -15.61 7.71
C GLU A 299 -0.80 -15.33 7.52
N ASP A 300 -0.26 -14.31 8.16
CA ASP A 300 1.11 -13.85 7.94
C ASP A 300 2.12 -14.28 9.02
N GLU A 301 1.67 -15.01 10.04
CA GLU A 301 2.49 -15.42 11.19
C GLU A 301 3.71 -16.30 10.83
N LEU A 302 4.80 -16.20 11.60
CA LEU A 302 5.96 -17.09 11.49
C LEU A 302 5.64 -18.52 11.95
N LYS A 303 6.23 -19.54 11.30
CA LYS A 303 6.07 -20.94 11.71
C LYS A 303 6.77 -21.31 13.02
N VAL A 304 7.82 -20.57 13.38
CA VAL A 304 8.69 -20.82 14.55
C VAL A 304 8.99 -19.50 15.27
N ALA A 305 9.52 -19.59 16.50
CA ALA A 305 10.00 -18.42 17.23
C ALA A 305 11.09 -17.67 16.43
N PRO A 306 11.16 -16.33 16.50
CA PRO A 306 12.27 -15.57 15.93
C PRO A 306 13.63 -16.01 16.47
N LYS A 307 14.70 -15.82 15.70
CA LYS A 307 16.08 -16.14 16.14
C LYS A 307 16.40 -15.42 17.46
N GLY A 308 16.78 -16.18 18.49
CA GLY A 308 17.11 -15.69 19.82
C GLY A 308 15.93 -15.64 20.81
N VAL A 309 14.70 -15.94 20.38
CA VAL A 309 13.51 -15.93 21.25
C VAL A 309 13.17 -17.36 21.69
N PRO A 310 13.00 -17.64 23.00
CA PRO A 310 12.50 -18.93 23.49
C PRO A 310 11.08 -19.25 22.96
N LYS A 311 10.80 -20.53 22.69
CA LYS A 311 9.49 -20.96 22.13
C LYS A 311 8.32 -20.74 23.10
N ASP A 312 8.64 -20.66 24.38
CA ASP A 312 7.81 -20.51 25.57
C ASP A 312 7.78 -19.06 26.09
N HIS A 313 8.38 -18.10 25.36
CA HIS A 313 8.34 -16.70 25.74
C HIS A 313 6.90 -16.20 25.90
N LYS A 314 6.59 -15.50 27.01
CA LYS A 314 5.24 -15.01 27.38
C LYS A 314 4.52 -14.19 26.29
N ASP A 315 5.28 -13.59 25.37
CA ASP A 315 4.80 -12.77 24.25
C ASP A 315 5.10 -13.39 22.87
N ILE A 316 5.24 -14.71 22.79
CA ILE A 316 5.58 -15.42 21.55
C ILE A 316 4.54 -15.21 20.42
N ASP A 317 3.28 -15.02 20.78
CA ASP A 317 2.17 -14.61 19.90
C ASP A 317 2.47 -13.28 19.18
N LEU A 318 2.88 -12.25 19.93
CA LEU A 318 3.25 -10.95 19.38
C LEU A 318 4.55 -11.06 18.57
N LEU A 319 5.54 -11.79 19.07
CA LEU A 319 6.85 -11.88 18.45
C LEU A 319 6.86 -12.69 17.14
N LYS A 320 5.92 -13.63 16.97
CA LYS A 320 5.76 -14.39 15.71
C LYS A 320 4.99 -13.65 14.62
N CYS A 321 4.25 -12.57 14.94
CA CYS A 321 3.60 -11.71 13.95
C CYS A 321 4.60 -11.19 12.90
N ARG A 322 4.14 -10.97 11.65
CA ARG A 322 4.94 -10.29 10.60
C ARG A 322 4.41 -8.89 10.30
N SER A 323 3.10 -8.71 10.29
CA SER A 323 2.40 -7.42 10.30
C SER A 323 1.81 -7.16 11.67
N PHE A 324 1.67 -5.87 12.01
CA PHE A 324 0.93 -5.38 13.16
C PHE A 324 -0.12 -4.40 12.66
N ALA A 325 -1.16 -4.93 12.03
CA ALA A 325 -2.24 -4.17 11.45
C ALA A 325 -3.59 -4.78 11.82
N VAL A 326 -4.63 -3.95 11.89
CA VAL A 326 -6.03 -4.33 12.08
C VAL A 326 -6.89 -3.77 10.95
N VAL A 327 -8.06 -4.38 10.73
CA VAL A 327 -9.03 -3.97 9.71
C VAL A 327 -10.43 -3.93 10.34
N HIS A 328 -11.17 -2.87 10.04
CA HIS A 328 -12.61 -2.78 10.24
C HIS A 328 -13.28 -2.65 8.87
N LEU A 329 -14.37 -3.40 8.64
CA LEU A 329 -15.10 -3.43 7.38
C LEU A 329 -16.39 -2.60 7.49
N PHE A 330 -16.79 -1.99 6.38
CA PHE A 330 -18.03 -1.24 6.24
C PHE A 330 -18.90 -1.85 5.13
N THR A 331 -20.20 -1.87 5.37
CA THR A 331 -21.20 -2.18 4.33
C THR A 331 -21.33 -1.04 3.34
N ASP A 332 -21.79 -1.34 2.12
CA ASP A 332 -22.02 -0.32 1.10
C ASP A 332 -23.03 0.74 1.57
N LYS A 333 -23.96 0.36 2.46
CA LYS A 333 -24.94 1.25 3.09
C LYS A 333 -24.29 2.25 4.06
N GLU A 334 -23.27 1.82 4.80
CA GLU A 334 -22.52 2.71 5.71
C GLU A 334 -21.60 3.66 4.94
N VAL A 335 -21.04 3.21 3.81
CA VAL A 335 -20.21 4.04 2.91
C VAL A 335 -21.01 5.17 2.26
N LEU A 336 -22.27 4.90 1.93
CA LEU A 336 -23.22 5.85 1.35
C LEU A 336 -23.95 6.70 2.41
N ASP A 337 -23.73 6.46 3.71
CA ASP A 337 -24.41 7.21 4.76
C ASP A 337 -23.90 8.67 4.84
N PRO A 338 -24.79 9.65 5.03
CA PRO A 338 -24.43 11.05 5.25
C PRO A 338 -23.36 11.35 6.31
N ASN A 339 -23.11 10.41 7.24
CA ASN A 339 -22.21 10.49 8.38
C ASN A 339 -21.00 9.52 8.28
N PHE A 340 -20.76 8.88 7.13
CA PHE A 340 -19.68 7.90 6.94
C PHE A 340 -18.30 8.42 7.41
N ARG A 341 -18.02 9.69 7.12
CA ARG A 341 -16.76 10.38 7.48
C ARG A 341 -16.56 10.46 9.00
N GLN A 342 -17.62 10.77 9.74
CA GLN A 342 -17.62 10.82 11.20
C GLN A 342 -17.49 9.42 11.82
N THR A 343 -18.06 8.39 11.18
CA THR A 343 -17.85 6.99 11.57
C THR A 343 -16.39 6.57 11.38
N LEU A 344 -15.77 6.90 10.25
CA LEU A 344 -14.33 6.69 10.02
C LEU A 344 -13.46 7.41 11.05
N ALA A 345 -13.74 8.69 11.34
CA ALA A 345 -13.02 9.46 12.36
C ALA A 345 -13.18 8.86 13.76
N SER A 346 -14.34 8.27 14.06
CA SER A 346 -14.59 7.54 15.32
C SER A 346 -13.75 6.26 15.42
N VAL A 347 -13.65 5.47 14.33
CA VAL A 347 -12.78 4.28 14.29
C VAL A 347 -11.30 4.67 14.36
N ALA A 348 -10.91 5.74 13.67
CA ALA A 348 -9.56 6.30 13.74
C ALA A 348 -9.19 6.70 15.18
N ARG A 349 -10.10 7.35 15.92
CA ARG A 349 -9.88 7.77 17.32
C ARG A 349 -9.63 6.59 18.27
N VAL A 350 -10.28 5.45 18.06
CA VAL A 350 -10.04 4.24 18.86
C VAL A 350 -8.72 3.54 18.52
N VAL A 351 -8.26 3.62 17.25
CA VAL A 351 -7.03 2.95 16.80
C VAL A 351 -5.77 3.84 16.88
N GLN A 352 -5.93 5.14 17.11
CA GLN A 352 -4.83 6.10 17.23
C GLN A 352 -3.77 5.71 18.30
N PRO A 353 -4.13 5.23 19.51
CA PRO A 353 -3.13 4.75 20.48
C PRO A 353 -2.34 3.52 20.01
N PHE A 354 -2.87 2.72 19.07
CA PHE A 354 -2.18 1.59 18.47
C PHE A 354 -1.20 2.05 17.38
N ILE A 355 -1.60 3.03 16.56
CA ILE A 355 -0.72 3.72 15.59
C ILE A 355 0.47 4.37 16.30
N HIS A 356 0.21 5.11 17.40
CA HIS A 356 1.26 5.80 18.16
C HIS A 356 2.29 4.83 18.73
N ILE A 357 1.85 3.79 19.45
CA ILE A 357 2.78 2.78 19.99
C ILE A 357 3.56 2.07 18.87
N LEU A 358 2.96 1.78 17.72
CA LEU A 358 3.70 1.19 16.59
C LEU A 358 4.77 2.13 16.02
N ASN A 359 4.48 3.44 15.93
CA ASN A 359 5.44 4.45 15.51
C ASN A 359 6.64 4.52 16.48
N ASP A 360 6.42 4.40 17.78
CA ASP A 360 7.50 4.44 18.77
C ASP A 360 8.29 3.12 18.82
N LEU A 361 7.60 1.97 18.67
CA LEU A 361 8.21 0.64 18.60
C LEU A 361 9.13 0.47 17.38
N VAL A 362 8.84 1.16 16.26
CA VAL A 362 9.59 1.02 15.00
C VAL A 362 10.81 1.94 14.91
N THR A 363 10.74 3.18 15.43
CA THR A 363 11.85 4.15 15.33
C THR A 363 13.01 3.87 16.28
N ILE A 364 12.77 3.21 17.42
CA ILE A 364 13.82 2.97 18.42
C ILE A 364 14.69 1.78 18.00
N GLY A 365 15.78 2.09 17.30
CA GLY A 365 16.92 1.19 17.08
C GLY A 365 17.54 0.73 18.40
N GLY A 366 17.97 -0.53 18.46
CA GLY A 366 18.47 -1.17 19.67
C GLY A 366 20.01 -1.21 19.81
N GLY A 367 20.48 -1.62 20.98
CA GLY A 367 21.89 -1.66 21.36
C GLY A 367 22.29 -0.42 22.17
N ASN A 368 23.07 -0.64 23.24
CA ASN A 368 23.69 0.35 24.12
C ASN A 368 23.16 1.80 24.06
N ALA A 369 22.20 2.11 24.94
CA ALA A 369 22.27 3.38 25.66
C ALA A 369 23.44 3.27 26.66
N THR A 370 24.68 3.38 26.16
CA THR A 370 25.86 3.59 27.00
C THR A 370 25.68 4.88 27.77
N ALA A 371 26.18 4.89 29.01
CA ALA A 371 26.04 6.00 29.92
C ALA A 371 26.34 7.36 29.24
N VAL A 372 25.35 8.25 29.28
CA VAL A 372 25.67 9.65 29.58
C VAL A 372 26.06 9.62 31.05
N GLY A 373 27.34 9.37 31.30
CA GLY A 373 27.91 9.57 32.63
C GLY A 373 27.92 11.06 32.90
N SER A 374 27.47 11.46 34.09
CA SER A 374 27.82 12.76 34.64
C SER A 374 29.32 12.77 34.90
N ASN A 375 30.09 13.23 33.92
CA ASN A 375 31.36 13.89 34.17
C ASN A 375 31.04 15.36 34.44
N ASP A 376 30.43 15.59 35.61
CA ASP A 376 30.60 16.85 36.33
C ASP A 376 32.01 16.77 36.93
N ASP A 377 33.03 17.04 36.11
CA ASP A 377 34.40 17.22 36.58
C ASP A 377 34.56 18.71 36.94
N GLU A 378 35.00 18.98 38.16
CA GLU A 378 34.97 20.33 38.76
C GLU A 378 36.21 21.13 38.37
N ASP A 379 36.02 22.34 37.83
CA ASP A 379 37.07 23.36 37.74
C ASP A 379 37.35 23.88 39.17
N ASP A 380 38.31 23.28 39.89
CA ASP A 380 38.82 23.73 41.19
C ASP A 380 40.30 24.10 41.08
N ASP A 381 40.70 25.22 41.70
CA ASP A 381 42.01 25.86 41.51
C ASP A 381 43.12 25.14 42.30
N GLY A 382 44.31 24.98 41.71
CA GLY A 382 45.46 24.34 42.35
C GLY A 382 46.81 24.74 41.75
N ASP A 383 47.44 25.76 42.34
CA ASP A 383 48.85 26.11 42.10
C ASP A 383 49.80 25.03 42.67
N GLU A 384 50.90 24.74 41.96
CA GLU A 384 52.31 24.81 42.45
C GLU A 384 53.31 24.16 41.45
N ASP A 385 54.31 24.95 41.06
CA ASP A 385 55.71 24.67 40.66
C ASP A 385 56.13 23.37 39.91
N GLY A 386 56.90 23.54 38.82
CA GLY A 386 57.52 22.40 38.12
C GLY A 386 58.42 22.64 36.89
N ASP A 387 58.98 23.84 36.67
CA ASP A 387 59.88 24.11 35.52
C ASP A 387 61.37 23.85 35.84
N GLU A 388 61.91 22.70 35.41
CA GLU A 388 63.37 22.50 35.23
C GLU A 388 63.70 21.73 33.91
N ASP A 389 64.24 22.50 32.96
CA ASP A 389 65.41 22.18 32.11
C ASP A 389 65.42 21.22 30.89
N GLU A 390 66.39 21.58 30.01
CA GLU A 390 67.04 20.85 28.91
C GLU A 390 66.19 20.28 27.74
N ASN A 391 66.21 20.97 26.60
CA ASN A 391 67.18 20.66 25.51
C ASN A 391 67.09 21.70 24.35
N GLY A 392 68.23 22.08 23.74
CA GLY A 392 68.21 23.09 22.67
C GLY A 392 69.54 23.57 22.06
N GLU A 393 70.58 22.72 21.97
CA GLU A 393 71.79 23.08 21.21
C GLU A 393 71.60 22.87 19.69
N GLU A 394 71.74 23.93 18.88
CA GLU A 394 72.52 23.88 17.64
C GLU A 394 72.94 25.28 17.14
N ASN A 395 74.07 25.36 16.42
CA ASN A 395 74.75 26.60 15.97
C ASN A 395 74.36 26.92 14.50
N GLY A 396 74.64 28.08 13.89
CA GLY A 396 75.29 29.35 14.31
C GLY A 396 74.54 30.54 13.66
N ASP A 397 75.15 31.60 13.13
CA ASP A 397 76.56 32.00 12.88
C ASP A 397 76.60 33.54 12.62
N ASP A 398 77.78 34.16 12.55
CA ASP A 398 78.04 35.61 12.29
C ASP A 398 77.45 36.63 13.31
N GLY A 399 78.08 37.78 13.63
CA GLY A 399 79.35 38.38 13.19
C GLY A 399 79.71 39.64 14.01
N GLU A 400 80.93 40.17 13.82
CA GLU A 400 81.67 41.11 14.69
C GLU A 400 81.18 42.58 14.76
N ASP A 401 81.56 43.26 15.86
CA ASP A 401 81.73 44.71 16.14
C ASP A 401 80.56 45.71 15.91
N ASP A 402 80.39 46.80 16.68
CA ASP A 402 81.26 47.53 17.64
C ASP A 402 80.40 48.10 18.81
#